data_AF-A0A6C0BUF7-F1
#
_entry.id   AF-A0A6C0BUF7-F1
#
_cell.length_a   1.000
_cell.length_b   1.000
_cell.length_c   1.000
_cell.angle_alpha   90.00
_cell.angle_beta   90.00
_cell.angle_gamma   90.00
#
_symmetry.space_group_name_H-M   'P 1'
#
loop_
_entity.id
_entity.type
_entity.pdbx_description
1 polymer ?
#
loop_
_entity_poly.entity_id
_entity_poly.type
_entity_poly.pdbx_seq_one_letter_code
_entity_poly.pdbx_strand_id
1 'polypeptide(L)'
;MFLSKDNKGFLWDLMLENKTFKNEIDKNVIIVKKAFDNLLEEIEKTNSNNELLEKNKMFLLEMNNKLSENKLVTSEEIKGKRVSDFESRLQKRQDEFTLSMKKEVPDEINFKDDADRPLHNVEEELQKKINERRYDNLNITNEDVVIAEKWIGVELNSDVSFNEIEEIHKITEGNQNDSFIPETDTDIFSKLKKVDDSTINNTNDRVLLYIKKIDRKIDMLIEYIQNIKK
;
A
#
# COMPACT_ATOMS: atom_id res chain seq x y z
N MET A 1 -43.78 12.97 13.64
CA MET A 1 -42.65 12.83 14.58
C MET A 1 -41.35 13.37 13.97
N PHE A 2 -41.04 13.06 12.71
CA PHE A 2 -39.89 13.63 11.97
C PHE A 2 -40.10 15.07 11.49
N LEU A 3 -41.29 15.39 10.97
CA LEU A 3 -41.67 16.76 10.58
C LEU A 3 -42.07 17.68 11.75
N SER A 4 -41.82 17.28 13.00
CA SER A 4 -42.15 18.11 14.16
C SER A 4 -41.30 19.39 14.17
N LYS A 5 -41.84 20.48 14.73
CA LYS A 5 -41.09 21.74 14.85
C LYS A 5 -39.78 21.55 15.63
N ASP A 6 -39.80 20.71 16.66
CA ASP A 6 -38.64 20.45 17.50
C ASP A 6 -37.54 19.71 16.74
N ASN A 7 -37.88 18.66 15.96
CA ASN A 7 -36.89 17.92 15.16
C ASN A 7 -36.35 18.77 14.01
N LYS A 8 -37.22 19.56 13.36
CA LYS A 8 -36.79 20.51 12.32
C LYS A 8 -35.84 21.56 12.87
N GLY A 9 -36.13 22.12 14.05
CA GLY A 9 -35.27 23.08 14.74
C GLY A 9 -33.92 22.47 15.10
N PHE A 10 -33.93 21.27 15.69
CA PHE A 10 -32.70 20.54 16.00
C PHE A 10 -31.83 20.27 14.77
N LEU A 11 -32.40 19.79 13.67
CA LEU A 11 -31.65 19.56 12.43
C LEU A 11 -31.11 20.86 11.83
N TRP A 12 -31.87 21.95 11.94
CA TRP A 12 -31.43 23.26 11.48
C TRP A 12 -30.24 23.77 12.32
N ASP A 13 -30.33 23.69 13.63
CA ASP A 13 -29.27 24.11 14.55
C ASP A 13 -28.00 23.26 14.35
N LEU A 14 -28.15 21.95 14.18
CA LEU A 14 -27.03 21.05 13.91
C LEU A 14 -26.36 21.36 12.55
N MET A 15 -27.14 21.74 11.54
CA MET A 15 -26.58 22.15 10.25
C MET A 15 -25.87 23.52 10.33
N LEU A 16 -26.29 24.42 11.21
CA LEU A 16 -25.64 25.72 11.43
C LEU A 16 -24.23 25.59 12.03
N GLU A 17 -23.92 24.48 12.69
CA GLU A 17 -22.55 24.18 13.15
C GLU A 17 -21.58 23.99 11.97
N ASN A 18 -22.08 23.61 10.80
CA ASN A 18 -21.28 23.46 9.58
C ASN A 18 -21.04 24.81 8.91
N LYS A 19 -19.76 25.23 8.85
CA LYS A 19 -19.31 26.47 8.21
C LYS A 19 -19.77 26.60 6.74
N THR A 20 -19.85 25.49 6.01
CA THR A 20 -20.28 25.50 4.60
C THR A 20 -21.75 25.86 4.47
N PHE A 21 -22.59 25.32 5.35
CA PHE A 21 -24.02 25.61 5.37
C PHE A 21 -24.31 27.04 5.81
N LYS A 22 -23.57 27.54 6.80
CA LYS A 22 -23.64 28.95 7.22
C LYS A 22 -23.35 29.91 6.07
N ASN A 23 -22.27 29.66 5.32
CA ASN A 23 -21.90 30.49 4.17
C ASN A 23 -22.93 30.48 3.04
N GLU A 24 -23.65 29.37 2.83
CA GLU A 24 -24.71 29.28 1.82
C GLU A 24 -26.01 29.98 2.28
N ILE A 25 -26.32 29.92 3.57
CA ILE A 25 -27.41 30.71 4.17
C ILE A 25 -27.16 32.20 3.99
N ASP A 26 -25.96 32.68 4.29
CA ASP A 26 -25.61 34.10 4.19
C ASP A 26 -25.78 34.65 2.76
N LYS A 27 -25.64 33.80 1.74
CA LYS A 27 -25.89 34.16 0.34
C LYS A 27 -27.38 34.20 0.00
N ASN A 28 -28.14 33.17 0.37
CA ASN A 28 -29.55 33.02 -0.03
C ASN A 28 -30.39 32.20 0.96
N VAL A 29 -30.66 32.76 2.14
CA VAL A 29 -31.49 32.15 3.21
C VAL A 29 -32.80 31.55 2.70
N ILE A 30 -33.50 32.26 1.81
CA ILE A 30 -34.84 31.84 1.32
C ILE A 30 -34.74 30.55 0.49
N ILE A 31 -33.72 30.44 -0.36
CA ILE A 31 -33.51 29.26 -1.22
C ILE A 31 -33.09 28.07 -0.37
N VAL A 32 -32.16 28.28 0.56
CA VAL A 32 -31.68 27.23 1.47
C VAL A 32 -32.80 26.71 2.36
N LYS A 33 -33.63 27.60 2.91
CA LYS A 33 -34.80 27.21 3.70
C LYS A 33 -35.80 26.38 2.89
N LYS A 34 -36.08 26.81 1.66
CA LYS A 34 -36.98 26.06 0.76
C LYS A 34 -36.40 24.69 0.39
N ALA A 35 -35.10 24.60 0.13
CA ALA A 35 -34.42 23.34 -0.14
C ALA A 35 -34.44 22.40 1.08
N PHE A 36 -34.23 22.95 2.27
CA PHE A 36 -34.31 22.23 3.54
C PHE A 36 -35.71 21.64 3.78
N ASP A 37 -36.76 22.45 3.66
CA ASP A 37 -38.15 22.00 3.84
C ASP A 37 -38.56 20.96 2.78
N ASN A 38 -38.17 21.18 1.51
CA ASN A 38 -38.44 20.22 0.44
C ASN A 38 -37.76 18.86 0.69
N LEU A 39 -36.51 18.87 1.16
CA LEU A 39 -35.74 17.65 1.43
C LEU A 39 -36.31 16.89 2.63
N LEU A 40 -36.76 17.60 3.66
CA LEU A 40 -37.50 16.99 4.77
C LEU A 40 -38.77 16.29 4.31
N GLU A 41 -39.56 16.91 3.43
CA GLU A 41 -40.75 16.29 2.87
C GLU A 41 -40.43 15.11 1.95
N GLU A 42 -39.35 15.20 1.18
CA GLU A 42 -38.85 14.14 0.29
C GLU A 42 -38.47 12.90 1.10
N ILE A 43 -37.73 13.07 2.20
CA ILE A 43 -37.32 11.97 3.07
C ILE A 43 -38.51 11.36 3.80
N GLU A 44 -39.45 12.18 4.28
CA GLU A 44 -40.66 11.64 4.93
C GLU A 44 -41.48 10.79 3.96
N LYS A 45 -41.64 11.23 2.70
CA LYS A 45 -42.37 10.48 1.66
C LYS A 45 -41.65 9.18 1.30
N THR A 46 -40.34 9.25 1.07
CA THR A 46 -39.54 8.12 0.57
C THR A 46 -39.32 7.07 1.66
N ASN A 47 -39.17 7.50 2.91
CA ASN A 47 -38.81 6.65 4.03
C ASN A 47 -39.87 6.68 5.13
N SER A 48 -41.16 6.60 4.75
CA SER A 48 -42.30 6.67 5.68
C SER A 48 -42.17 5.71 6.88
N ASN A 49 -41.65 4.50 6.63
CA ASN A 49 -41.58 3.41 7.62
C ASN A 49 -40.30 3.39 8.47
N ASN A 50 -39.33 4.26 8.21
CA ASN A 50 -38.06 4.25 8.94
C ASN A 50 -38.17 4.93 10.30
N GLU A 51 -37.32 4.52 11.24
CA GLU A 51 -37.20 5.16 12.54
C GLU A 51 -36.72 6.61 12.42
N LEU A 52 -37.12 7.48 13.35
CA LEU A 52 -36.79 8.91 13.36
C LEU A 52 -35.29 9.17 13.19
N LEU A 53 -34.46 8.38 13.88
CA LEU A 53 -33.01 8.51 13.83
C LEU A 53 -32.45 8.25 12.42
N GLU A 54 -32.96 7.23 11.73
CA GLU A 54 -32.51 6.91 10.38
C GLU A 54 -32.94 7.99 9.39
N LYS A 55 -34.14 8.53 9.53
CA LYS A 55 -34.57 9.69 8.72
C LYS A 55 -33.68 10.92 8.96
N ASN A 56 -33.29 11.18 10.22
CA ASN A 56 -32.37 12.27 10.56
C ASN A 56 -30.97 12.07 9.95
N LYS A 57 -30.42 10.85 9.98
CA LYS A 57 -29.12 10.54 9.35
C LYS A 57 -29.16 10.74 7.84
N MET A 58 -30.19 10.22 7.18
CA MET A 58 -30.37 10.36 5.73
C MET A 58 -30.50 11.82 5.32
N PHE A 59 -31.23 12.61 6.10
CA PHE A 59 -31.37 14.05 5.89
C PHE A 59 -30.03 14.76 5.87
N LEU A 60 -29.19 14.53 6.88
CA LEU A 60 -27.88 15.18 6.99
C LEU A 60 -26.96 14.79 5.83
N LEU A 61 -27.00 13.52 5.42
CA LEU A 61 -26.18 13.00 4.33
C LEU A 61 -26.60 13.63 2.98
N GLU A 62 -27.89 13.60 2.65
CA GLU A 62 -28.39 14.16 1.40
C GLU A 62 -28.23 15.68 1.34
N MET A 63 -28.49 16.39 2.44
CA MET A 63 -28.34 17.84 2.48
C MET A 63 -26.87 18.25 2.31
N ASN A 64 -25.94 17.54 2.95
CA ASN A 64 -24.51 17.81 2.81
C ASN A 64 -24.02 17.50 1.38
N ASN A 65 -24.54 16.44 0.75
CA ASN A 65 -24.25 16.14 -0.65
C ASN A 65 -24.77 17.25 -1.58
N LYS A 66 -26.03 17.68 -1.44
CA LYS A 66 -26.60 18.78 -2.23
C LYS A 66 -25.83 20.10 -2.02
N LEU A 67 -25.29 20.34 -0.83
CA LEU A 67 -24.40 21.49 -0.60
C LEU A 67 -23.04 21.36 -1.30
N SER A 68 -22.48 20.16 -1.30
CA SER A 68 -21.18 19.90 -1.94
C SER A 68 -21.25 19.94 -3.47
N GLU A 69 -22.36 19.48 -4.06
CA GLU A 69 -22.58 19.48 -5.51
C GLU A 69 -22.86 20.88 -6.08
N ASN A 70 -23.40 21.78 -5.27
CA ASN A 70 -23.66 23.17 -5.65
C ASN A 70 -22.44 24.10 -5.50
N LYS A 71 -21.28 23.58 -5.06
CA LYS A 71 -20.03 24.33 -5.23
C LYS A 71 -19.74 24.39 -6.73
N LEU A 72 -19.98 25.56 -7.32
CA LEU A 72 -19.46 25.93 -8.63
C LEU A 72 -17.95 25.70 -8.62
N VAL A 73 -17.51 24.55 -9.14
CA VAL A 73 -16.10 24.23 -9.21
C VAL A 73 -15.48 25.21 -10.21
N THR A 74 -14.61 26.06 -9.72
CA THR A 74 -13.94 27.04 -10.56
C THR A 74 -12.98 26.31 -11.50
N SER A 75 -12.77 26.86 -12.70
CA SER A 75 -11.82 26.28 -13.67
C SER A 75 -10.41 26.15 -13.10
N GLU A 76 -10.08 26.99 -12.11
CA GLU A 76 -8.84 26.97 -11.34
C GLU A 76 -8.75 25.78 -10.39
N GLU A 77 -9.80 25.45 -9.65
CA GLU A 77 -9.84 24.24 -8.81
C GLU A 77 -9.76 22.95 -9.64
N ILE A 78 -10.38 22.91 -10.83
CA ILE A 78 -10.26 21.77 -11.75
C ILE A 78 -8.82 21.62 -12.22
N LYS A 79 -8.16 22.73 -12.59
CA LYS A 79 -6.75 22.72 -12.99
C LYS A 79 -5.86 22.27 -11.83
N GLY A 80 -6.06 22.80 -10.63
CA GLY A 80 -5.33 22.41 -9.43
C GLY A 80 -5.45 20.92 -9.13
N LYS A 81 -6.67 20.38 -9.17
CA LYS A 81 -6.91 18.94 -9.00
C LYS A 81 -6.21 18.11 -10.08
N ARG A 82 -6.29 18.51 -11.35
CA ARG A 82 -5.62 17.80 -12.46
C ARG A 82 -4.10 17.82 -12.32
N VAL A 83 -3.52 18.95 -11.89
CA VAL A 83 -2.08 19.06 -11.62
C VAL A 83 -1.68 18.16 -10.45
N SER A 84 -2.44 18.18 -9.35
CA SER A 84 -2.19 17.31 -8.20
C SER A 84 -2.29 15.82 -8.56
N ASP A 85 -3.30 15.43 -9.33
CA ASP A 85 -3.48 14.05 -9.81
C ASP A 85 -2.34 13.62 -10.74
N PHE A 86 -1.87 14.54 -11.59
CA PHE A 86 -0.74 14.32 -12.46
C PHE A 86 0.56 14.12 -11.66
N GLU A 87 0.83 15.00 -10.69
CA GLU A 87 2.03 14.93 -9.86
C GLU A 87 2.08 13.63 -9.04
N SER A 88 0.95 13.22 -8.46
CA SER A 88 0.86 11.94 -7.74
C SER A 88 1.15 10.74 -8.64
N ARG A 89 0.62 10.75 -9.87
CA ARG A 89 0.88 9.69 -10.84
C ARG A 89 2.35 9.70 -11.28
N LEU A 90 2.93 10.87 -11.47
CA LEU A 90 4.33 11.03 -11.85
C LEU A 90 5.24 10.48 -10.75
N GLN A 91 5.02 10.88 -9.50
CA GLN A 91 5.79 10.39 -8.36
C GLN A 91 5.71 8.87 -8.26
N LYS A 92 4.49 8.30 -8.35
CA LYS A 92 4.32 6.85 -8.32
C LYS A 92 5.11 6.14 -9.43
N ARG A 93 5.13 6.69 -10.65
CA ARG A 93 5.92 6.13 -11.76
C ARG A 93 7.41 6.26 -11.54
N GLN A 94 7.88 7.35 -10.95
CA GLN A 94 9.29 7.53 -10.58
C GLN A 94 9.71 6.52 -9.51
N ASP A 95 8.86 6.30 -8.51
CA ASP A 95 9.10 5.33 -7.43
C ASP A 95 9.12 3.90 -8.00
N GLU A 96 8.14 3.54 -8.84
CA GLU A 96 8.09 2.26 -9.56
C GLU A 96 9.34 2.04 -10.42
N PHE A 97 9.78 3.06 -11.15
CA PHE A 97 10.99 2.99 -11.97
C PHE A 97 12.24 2.83 -11.12
N THR A 98 12.34 3.58 -10.01
CA THR A 98 13.46 3.49 -9.07
C THR A 98 13.51 2.11 -8.42
N LEU A 99 12.36 1.55 -8.04
CA LEU A 99 12.27 0.19 -7.52
C LEU A 99 12.72 -0.83 -8.57
N SER A 100 12.28 -0.68 -9.82
CA SER A 100 12.69 -1.58 -10.91
C SER A 100 14.18 -1.48 -11.26
N MET A 101 14.82 -0.34 -11.01
CA MET A 101 16.25 -0.15 -11.21
C MET A 101 17.08 -0.64 -10.03
N LYS A 102 16.49 -0.72 -8.83
CA LYS A 102 17.13 -1.38 -7.69
C LYS A 102 17.09 -2.88 -7.93
N LYS A 103 18.23 -3.43 -8.36
CA LYS A 103 18.45 -4.87 -8.34
C LYS A 103 18.42 -5.31 -6.87
N GLU A 104 17.34 -5.97 -6.45
CA GLU A 104 17.30 -6.65 -5.15
C GLU A 104 18.42 -7.70 -5.17
N VAL A 105 19.53 -7.39 -4.52
CA VAL A 105 20.55 -8.39 -4.24
C VAL A 105 19.93 -9.26 -3.15
N PRO A 106 19.79 -10.58 -3.37
CA PRO A 106 19.32 -11.48 -2.33
C PRO A 106 20.13 -11.25 -1.06
N ASP A 107 19.47 -11.33 0.10
CA ASP A 107 20.16 -11.25 1.38
C ASP A 107 21.32 -12.25 1.38
N GLU A 108 22.49 -11.79 1.86
CA GLU A 108 23.65 -12.65 1.96
C GLU A 108 23.29 -13.89 2.79
N ILE A 109 23.49 -15.07 2.20
CA ILE A 109 23.26 -16.33 2.91
C ILE A 109 24.16 -16.33 4.15
N ASN A 110 23.54 -16.34 5.32
CA ASN A 110 24.28 -16.38 6.58
C ASN A 110 24.81 -17.80 6.81
N PHE A 111 26.06 -18.05 6.40
CA PHE A 111 26.77 -19.31 6.63
C PHE A 111 27.31 -19.46 8.06
N LYS A 112 26.88 -18.62 9.01
CA LYS A 112 27.29 -18.79 10.41
C LYS A 112 26.60 -20.04 10.98
N ASP A 113 27.44 -21.00 11.34
CA ASP A 113 27.04 -22.20 12.06
C ASP A 113 26.79 -21.85 13.53
N ASP A 114 25.59 -21.33 13.83
CA ASP A 114 25.17 -20.98 15.19
C ASP A 114 24.65 -22.20 15.99
N ALA A 115 24.74 -23.41 15.42
CA ALA A 115 24.35 -24.66 16.08
C ALA A 115 25.39 -25.10 17.13
N ASP A 116 26.67 -24.78 16.91
CA ASP A 116 27.78 -25.12 17.81
C ASP A 116 28.02 -24.03 18.85
N ARG A 117 27.03 -23.82 19.72
CA ARG A 117 27.24 -22.99 20.93
C ARG A 117 28.06 -23.78 21.95
N PRO A 118 29.06 -23.16 22.63
CA PRO A 118 29.80 -23.81 23.70
C PRO A 118 28.83 -24.33 24.76
N LEU A 119 28.90 -25.62 25.09
CA LEU A 119 28.10 -26.22 26.16
C LEU A 119 28.35 -25.47 27.46
N HIS A 120 27.35 -24.72 27.95
CA HIS A 120 27.51 -23.87 29.12
C HIS A 120 27.59 -24.67 30.43
N ASN A 121 26.88 -25.80 30.49
CA ASN A 121 26.89 -26.71 31.64
C ASN A 121 26.89 -28.17 31.17
N VAL A 122 28.10 -28.69 30.95
CA VAL A 122 28.32 -30.06 30.44
C VAL A 122 27.67 -31.10 31.36
N GLU A 123 27.72 -30.88 32.68
CA GLU A 123 27.18 -31.83 33.67
C GLU A 123 25.66 -31.95 33.56
N GLU A 124 24.94 -30.84 33.38
CA GLU A 124 23.48 -30.86 33.28
C GLU A 124 22.99 -31.54 31.99
N GLU A 125 23.63 -31.24 30.86
CA GLU A 125 23.33 -31.92 29.59
C GLU A 125 23.72 -33.41 29.65
N LEU A 126 24.84 -33.75 30.30
CA LEU A 126 25.25 -35.14 30.51
C LEU A 126 24.23 -35.90 31.36
N GLN A 127 23.81 -35.34 32.48
CA GLN A 127 22.80 -35.94 33.37
C GLN A 127 21.46 -36.10 32.65
N LYS A 128 21.04 -35.10 31.86
CA LYS A 128 19.85 -35.17 31.02
C LYS A 128 19.94 -36.32 30.01
N LYS A 129 21.07 -36.45 29.31
CA LYS A 129 21.30 -37.55 28.37
C LYS A 129 21.39 -38.92 29.03
N ILE A 130 21.98 -39.02 30.21
CA ILE A 130 22.01 -40.25 31.02
C ILE A 130 20.59 -40.65 31.42
N ASN A 131 19.78 -39.70 31.84
CA ASN A 131 18.39 -39.94 32.23
C ASN A 131 17.52 -40.34 31.02
N GLU A 132 17.67 -39.67 29.87
CA GLU A 132 17.01 -40.07 28.61
C GLU A 132 17.32 -41.54 28.28
N ARG A 133 18.60 -41.93 28.28
CA ARG A 133 18.99 -43.33 28.01
C ARG A 133 18.48 -44.31 29.06
N ARG A 134 18.37 -43.90 30.33
CA ARG A 134 17.83 -44.77 31.38
C ARG A 134 16.38 -45.15 31.14
N TYR A 135 15.57 -44.27 30.55
CA TYR A 135 14.18 -44.57 30.20
C TYR A 135 14.07 -45.62 29.08
N ASP A 136 14.97 -45.59 28.10
CA ASP A 136 14.98 -46.57 27.00
C ASP A 136 15.38 -47.98 27.46
N ASN A 137 16.13 -48.09 28.56
CA ASN A 137 16.67 -49.35 29.08
C ASN A 137 15.78 -50.04 30.13
N LEU A 138 14.52 -49.59 30.33
CA LEU A 138 13.63 -50.12 31.37
C LEU A 138 13.10 -51.54 31.11
N ASN A 139 13.31 -52.10 29.92
CA ASN A 139 12.83 -53.43 29.51
C ASN A 139 13.97 -54.40 29.15
N ILE A 140 15.15 -54.24 29.74
CA ILE A 140 16.23 -55.23 29.57
C ILE A 140 15.95 -56.40 30.52
N THR A 141 15.74 -57.59 29.98
CA THR A 141 15.65 -58.82 30.78
C THR A 141 17.04 -59.43 30.97
N ASN A 142 17.24 -60.25 32.01
CA ASN A 142 18.54 -60.89 32.25
C ASN A 142 19.00 -61.81 31.09
N GLU A 143 18.08 -62.26 30.23
CA GLU A 143 18.40 -63.06 29.05
C GLU A 143 19.04 -62.22 27.94
N ASP A 144 18.64 -60.95 27.81
CA ASP A 144 19.20 -60.02 26.82
C ASP A 144 20.67 -59.67 27.13
N VAL A 145 21.05 -59.64 28.41
CA VAL A 145 22.42 -59.39 28.86
C VAL A 145 23.35 -60.55 28.45
N VAL A 146 22.91 -61.79 28.64
CA VAL A 146 23.69 -62.99 28.28
C VAL A 146 23.86 -63.13 26.77
N ILE A 147 22.84 -62.76 26.00
CA ILE A 147 22.91 -62.73 24.53
C ILE A 147 23.87 -61.62 24.05
N ALA A 148 23.81 -60.44 24.67
CA ALA A 148 24.68 -59.32 24.35
C ALA A 148 26.15 -59.63 24.66
N GLU A 149 26.46 -60.24 25.81
CA GLU A 149 27.82 -60.68 26.18
C GLU A 149 28.40 -61.66 25.14
N LYS A 150 27.57 -62.58 24.66
CA LYS A 150 27.97 -63.54 23.63
C LYS A 150 28.16 -62.91 22.25
N TRP A 151 27.41 -61.86 21.92
CA TRP A 151 27.49 -61.17 20.63
C TRP A 151 28.65 -60.17 20.56
N ILE A 152 28.93 -59.49 21.68
CA ILE A 152 30.04 -58.55 21.82
C ILE A 152 31.37 -59.30 22.00
N GLY A 153 31.34 -60.54 22.48
CA GLY A 153 32.51 -61.43 22.53
C GLY A 153 33.57 -60.99 23.55
N VAL A 154 33.20 -60.13 24.50
CA VAL A 154 34.05 -59.62 25.57
C VAL A 154 33.31 -59.88 26.88
N GLU A 155 33.89 -60.69 27.76
CA GLU A 155 33.48 -60.72 29.16
C GLU A 155 33.76 -59.31 29.71
N LEU A 156 32.71 -58.63 30.20
CA LEU A 156 32.78 -57.25 30.70
C LEU A 156 33.64 -57.17 31.97
N ASN A 157 34.95 -57.21 31.78
CA ASN A 157 35.93 -56.71 32.73
C ASN A 157 36.33 -55.32 32.24
N SER A 158 35.94 -54.32 33.03
CA SER A 158 36.17 -52.90 32.78
C SER A 158 37.66 -52.60 32.57
N ASP A 159 38.02 -52.09 31.39
CA ASP A 159 38.83 -50.87 31.20
C ASP A 159 39.41 -50.80 29.77
N VAL A 160 38.94 -49.84 28.95
CA VAL A 160 39.60 -49.45 27.69
C VAL A 160 39.58 -47.93 27.55
N SER A 161 40.77 -47.32 27.38
CA SER A 161 40.99 -45.86 27.33
C SER A 161 41.03 -45.28 25.90
N PHE A 162 40.46 -44.09 25.72
CA PHE A 162 40.32 -43.34 24.46
C PHE A 162 41.50 -42.39 24.18
N ASN A 163 42.54 -42.81 23.46
CA ASN A 163 43.69 -41.91 23.20
C ASN A 163 44.22 -41.92 21.76
N GLU A 164 43.46 -42.31 20.73
CA GLU A 164 44.07 -42.59 19.42
C GLU A 164 43.29 -42.11 18.18
N ILE A 165 42.73 -40.89 18.20
CA ILE A 165 42.16 -40.30 16.97
C ILE A 165 42.42 -38.79 16.91
N GLU A 166 43.60 -38.38 16.43
CA GLU A 166 43.83 -37.05 15.85
C GLU A 166 44.84 -37.17 14.71
N GLU A 167 44.39 -37.10 13.45
CA GLU A 167 45.12 -36.47 12.35
C GLU A 167 44.30 -36.44 11.06
N ILE A 168 44.60 -35.45 10.23
CA ILE A 168 44.13 -35.18 8.85
C ILE A 168 43.14 -34.01 8.80
N HIS A 169 43.67 -32.81 8.51
CA HIS A 169 43.12 -31.80 7.58
C HIS A 169 44.22 -30.74 7.31
N LYS A 170 44.77 -30.74 6.09
CA LYS A 170 45.53 -29.60 5.53
C LYS A 170 44.90 -29.27 4.16
N ILE A 171 44.41 -28.04 4.00
CA ILE A 171 43.89 -27.51 2.74
C ILE A 171 44.86 -26.43 2.24
N THR A 172 45.17 -26.47 0.94
CA THR A 172 46.10 -25.57 0.23
C THR A 172 45.36 -24.36 -0.35
N GLU A 173 45.90 -23.16 -0.16
CA GLU A 173 45.38 -21.88 -0.67
C GLU A 173 45.67 -21.68 -2.17
N GLY A 174 44.72 -21.08 -2.90
CA GLY A 174 44.83 -20.76 -4.33
C GLY A 174 44.42 -19.31 -4.66
N ASN A 175 45.41 -18.53 -5.09
CA ASN A 175 45.44 -17.26 -5.85
C ASN A 175 44.14 -16.47 -6.11
N GLN A 176 44.10 -15.26 -5.57
CA GLN A 176 43.30 -14.12 -6.03
C GLN A 176 44.14 -13.26 -6.98
N ASN A 177 43.61 -12.90 -8.15
CA ASN A 177 44.01 -11.74 -8.94
C ASN A 177 42.94 -11.46 -10.02
N ASP A 178 42.00 -10.56 -9.73
CA ASP A 178 41.24 -9.87 -10.77
C ASP A 178 41.03 -8.42 -10.33
N SER A 179 41.65 -7.49 -11.06
CA SER A 179 41.66 -6.06 -10.77
C SER A 179 40.53 -5.38 -11.55
N PHE A 180 39.55 -4.85 -10.83
CA PHE A 180 38.43 -4.10 -11.39
C PHE A 180 38.86 -2.68 -11.76
N ILE A 181 38.64 -2.25 -13.01
CA ILE A 181 38.81 -0.85 -13.44
C ILE A 181 37.41 -0.23 -13.55
N PRO A 182 37.05 0.77 -12.73
CA PRO A 182 35.77 1.46 -12.86
C PRO A 182 35.82 2.44 -14.05
N GLU A 183 34.98 2.24 -15.06
CA GLU A 183 34.71 3.24 -16.08
C GLU A 183 33.93 4.41 -15.46
N THR A 184 34.46 5.61 -15.67
CA THR A 184 33.91 6.88 -15.17
C THR A 184 32.60 7.24 -15.84
N ASP A 185 31.64 7.70 -15.03
CA ASP A 185 30.30 8.18 -15.41
C ASP A 185 30.31 9.15 -16.60
N THR A 186 30.03 8.64 -17.80
CA THR A 186 29.56 9.51 -18.90
C THR A 186 28.07 9.74 -18.73
N ASP A 187 27.73 10.83 -18.06
CA ASP A 187 26.38 11.31 -17.81
C ASP A 187 25.56 11.40 -19.11
N ILE A 188 24.56 10.53 -19.25
CA ILE A 188 23.71 10.35 -20.44
C ILE A 188 22.98 11.66 -20.83
N PHE A 189 22.78 12.57 -19.87
CA PHE A 189 22.09 13.83 -20.06
C PHE A 189 22.93 14.92 -20.75
N SER A 190 24.25 14.73 -20.85
CA SER A 190 25.14 15.64 -21.58
C SER A 190 24.86 15.68 -23.09
N LYS A 191 24.15 14.68 -23.63
CA LYS A 191 23.76 14.59 -25.05
C LYS A 191 22.41 15.25 -25.39
N LEU A 192 21.66 15.76 -24.40
CA LEU A 192 20.38 16.42 -24.65
C LEU A 192 20.60 17.92 -24.90
N LYS A 193 20.45 18.32 -26.16
CA LYS A 193 20.49 19.72 -26.61
C LYS A 193 19.32 20.49 -25.96
N LYS A 194 19.63 21.49 -25.13
CA LYS A 194 18.63 22.44 -24.61
C LYS A 194 17.88 23.09 -25.78
N VAL A 195 16.56 22.98 -25.77
CA VAL A 195 15.67 23.64 -26.75
C VAL A 195 15.29 24.99 -26.16
N ASP A 196 15.65 26.08 -26.85
CA ASP A 196 15.29 27.44 -26.45
C ASP A 196 13.78 27.68 -26.58
N ASP A 197 13.21 28.36 -25.57
CA ASP A 197 11.78 28.62 -25.35
C ASP A 197 11.05 29.37 -26.48
N SER A 198 11.76 29.89 -27.49
CA SER A 198 11.16 30.62 -28.62
C SER A 198 10.33 29.73 -29.56
N THR A 199 10.48 28.40 -29.50
CA THR A 199 9.85 27.48 -30.45
C THR A 199 8.44 27.04 -30.02
N ILE A 200 8.12 27.12 -28.73
CA ILE A 200 6.86 26.60 -28.15
C ILE A 200 5.64 27.50 -28.48
N ASN A 201 5.86 28.81 -28.68
CA ASN A 201 4.75 29.73 -28.97
C ASN A 201 4.13 29.50 -30.36
N ASN A 202 4.93 29.07 -31.34
CA ASN A 202 4.47 28.91 -32.73
C ASN A 202 3.61 27.65 -32.93
N THR A 203 3.81 26.60 -32.12
CA THR A 203 3.01 25.38 -32.20
C THR A 203 1.63 25.56 -31.59
N ASN A 204 1.53 26.28 -30.47
CA ASN A 204 0.25 26.58 -29.81
C ASN A 204 -0.65 27.46 -30.67
N ASP A 205 -0.09 28.45 -31.36
CA ASP A 205 -0.85 29.32 -32.28
C ASP A 205 -1.39 28.55 -33.49
N ARG A 206 -0.63 27.58 -34.00
CA ARG A 206 -1.08 26.69 -35.08
C ARG A 206 -2.22 25.79 -34.61
N VAL A 207 -2.13 25.20 -33.42
CA VAL A 207 -3.19 24.37 -32.83
C VAL A 207 -4.46 25.19 -32.63
N LEU A 208 -4.36 26.42 -32.10
CA LEU A 208 -5.49 27.31 -31.91
C LEU A 208 -6.17 27.68 -33.25
N LEU A 209 -5.38 27.89 -34.31
CA LEU A 209 -5.90 28.15 -35.65
C LEU A 209 -6.67 26.95 -36.22
N TYR A 210 -6.20 25.73 -35.98
CA TYR A 210 -6.91 24.52 -36.41
C TYR A 210 -8.23 24.32 -35.64
N ILE A 211 -8.25 24.57 -34.33
CA ILE A 211 -9.47 24.49 -33.52
C ILE A 211 -10.52 25.48 -34.04
N LYS A 212 -10.14 26.75 -34.26
CA LYS A 212 -11.06 27.77 -34.84
C LYS A 212 -11.63 27.38 -36.21
N LYS A 213 -10.84 26.68 -37.04
CA LYS A 213 -11.32 26.17 -38.34
C LYS A 213 -12.33 25.05 -38.19
N ILE A 214 -12.20 24.23 -37.15
CA ILE A 214 -13.13 23.12 -36.87
C ILE A 214 -14.46 23.69 -36.36
N ASP A 215 -14.43 24.64 -35.41
CA ASP A 215 -15.65 25.26 -34.86
C ASP A 215 -16.50 25.89 -35.96
N ARG A 216 -15.89 26.64 -36.88
CA ARG A 216 -16.60 27.24 -38.02
C ARG A 216 -17.23 26.19 -38.95
N LYS A 217 -16.60 25.02 -39.10
CA LYS A 217 -17.18 23.92 -39.89
C LYS A 217 -18.37 23.27 -39.19
N ILE A 218 -18.31 23.16 -37.86
CA ILE A 218 -19.40 22.65 -37.04
C ILE A 218 -20.60 23.58 -37.14
N ASP A 219 -20.40 24.90 -37.03
CA ASP A 219 -21.48 25.89 -37.16
C ASP A 219 -22.18 25.81 -38.52
N MET A 220 -21.40 25.71 -39.61
CA MET A 220 -21.96 25.54 -40.96
C MET A 220 -22.75 24.22 -41.11
N LEU A 221 -22.30 23.14 -40.48
CA LEU A 221 -23.02 21.86 -40.49
C LEU A 221 -24.32 21.94 -39.68
N ILE A 222 -24.31 22.62 -38.54
CA ILE A 222 -25.51 22.83 -37.71
C ILE A 222 -26.54 23.65 -38.50
N GLU A 223 -26.12 24.74 -39.14
CA GLU A 223 -26.99 25.57 -39.97
C GLU A 223 -27.59 24.78 -41.15
N TYR A 224 -26.78 23.96 -41.82
CA TYR A 224 -27.24 23.08 -42.90
C TYR A 224 -28.28 22.05 -42.41
N ILE A 225 -28.04 21.40 -41.27
CA ILE A 225 -28.97 20.44 -40.67
C ILE A 225 -30.29 21.13 -40.27
N GLN A 226 -30.22 22.34 -39.73
CA GLN A 226 -31.41 23.11 -39.36
C GLN A 226 -32.25 23.50 -40.59
N ASN A 227 -31.60 23.83 -41.71
CA ASN A 227 -32.29 24.18 -42.95
C ASN A 227 -32.90 22.96 -43.68
N ILE A 228 -32.40 21.75 -43.48
CA ILE A 228 -33.00 20.51 -44.04
C ILE A 228 -34.23 20.04 -43.24
N LYS A 229 -34.33 20.39 -41.95
CA LYS A 229 -35.45 19.97 -41.08
C LYS A 229 -36.71 20.85 -41.20
N LYS A 230 -36.71 21.85 -42.08
CA LYS A 230 -37.88 22.66 -42.46
C LYS A 230 -38.45 22.16 -43.78
#